data_AF-A0A081I746-F1
#
_entry.id   AF-A0A081I746-F1
#
_cell.length_a   1.000
_cell.length_b   1.000
_cell.length_c   1.000
_cell.angle_alpha   90.00
_cell.angle_beta   90.00
_cell.angle_gamma   90.00
#
_symmetry.space_group_name_H-M   'P 1'
#
loop_
_entity.id
_entity.type
_entity.pdbx_description
1 polymer ?
#
loop_
_entity_poly.entity_id
_entity_poly.type
_entity_poly.pdbx_seq_one_letter_code
_entity_poly.pdbx_strand_id
1 'polypeptide(L)' 'MSTDKINRGILLAMVLIGAIAYGLLYSHASTVFKLLVPLALLFLLGLVIRDVLKDRDSGKP' A
#
# COMPACT_ATOMS: atom_id res chain seq x y z
N MET A 1 20.07 -8.38 7.20
CA MET A 1 18.83 -7.60 6.96
C MET A 1 17.91 -8.47 6.14
N SER A 2 16.77 -8.93 6.68
CA SER A 2 15.92 -9.90 5.97
C SER A 2 15.29 -9.26 4.75
N THR A 3 15.26 -10.00 3.63
CA THR A 3 14.65 -9.61 2.35
C THR A 3 13.19 -9.17 2.52
N ASP A 4 12.47 -9.72 3.49
CA ASP A 4 11.10 -9.34 3.82
C ASP A 4 10.97 -7.85 4.17
N LYS A 5 11.92 -7.32 4.95
CA LYS A 5 11.93 -5.91 5.35
C LYS A 5 12.13 -4.98 4.15
N ILE A 6 12.92 -5.43 3.17
CA ILE A 6 13.18 -4.69 1.93
C ILE A 6 11.95 -4.74 1.01
N ASN A 7 11.35 -5.92 0.80
CA ASN A 7 10.15 -6.07 -0.02
C ASN A 7 8.99 -5.20 0.50
N ARG A 8 8.87 -5.11 1.82
CA ARG A 8 7.87 -4.29 2.50
C ARG A 8 8.09 -2.79 2.30
N GLY A 9 9.35 -2.36 2.33
CA GLY A 9 9.74 -0.99 1.99
C GLY A 9 9.44 -0.64 0.54
N ILE A 10 9.75 -1.56 -0.40
CA ILE A 10 9.43 -1.41 -1.82
C ILE A 10 7.92 -1.33 -2.04
N LEU A 11 7.14 -2.19 -1.39
CA LEU A 11 5.69 -2.19 -1.47
C LEU A 11 5.09 -0.86 -0.98
N LEU A 12 5.58 -0.33 0.14
CA LEU A 12 5.17 0.98 0.65
C LEU A 12 5.51 2.12 -0.32
N ALA A 13 6.70 2.10 -0.92
CA ALA A 13 7.10 3.08 -1.92
C ALA A 13 6.19 3.02 -3.17
N MET A 14 5.83 1.82 -3.63
CA MET A 14 4.89 1.64 -4.75
C MET A 14 3.50 2.20 -4.43
N VAL A 15 2.98 1.94 -3.23
CA VAL A 15 1.69 2.51 -2.78
C VAL A 15 1.75 4.03 -2.73
N LEU A 16 2.85 4.60 -2.24
CA LEU A 16 3.05 6.05 -2.17
C LEU A 16 3.07 6.68 -3.57
N ILE A 17 3.84 6.10 -4.51
CA ILE A 17 3.89 6.57 -5.90
C ILE A 17 2.51 6.47 -6.55
N GLY A 18 1.78 5.37 -6.33
CA GLY A 18 0.42 5.20 -6.83
C GLY A 18 -0.57 6.23 -6.29
N ALA A 19 -0.46 6.59 -5.00
CA ALA A 19 -1.28 7.63 -4.40
C ALA A 19 -0.98 9.03 -4.97
N ILE A 20 0.30 9.35 -5.18
CA ILE A 20 0.71 10.62 -5.81
C ILE A 20 0.20 10.70 -7.24
N ALA A 21 0.40 9.64 -8.03
CA ALA A 21 -0.07 9.56 -9.41
C ALA A 21 -1.61 9.71 -9.46
N TYR A 22 -2.33 9.04 -8.58
CA TYR A 22 -3.79 9.20 -8.48
C TYR A 22 -4.20 10.64 -8.19
N GLY A 23 -3.53 11.32 -7.25
CA GLY A 23 -3.80 12.72 -6.94
C GLY A 23 -3.58 13.64 -8.15
N LEU A 24 -2.49 13.43 -8.90
CA LEU A 24 -2.19 14.20 -10.11
C LEU A 24 -3.21 13.95 -11.24
N LEU A 25 -3.67 12.70 -11.40
CA LEU A 25 -4.66 12.35 -12.40
C LEU A 25 -6.11 12.56 -11.94
N TYR A 26 -6.37 12.89 -10.68
CA TYR A 26 -7.72 12.94 -10.10
C TYR A 26 -8.67 13.83 -10.89
N SER A 27 -8.19 15.00 -11.34
CA SER A 27 -9.01 15.94 -12.11
C SER A 27 -9.47 15.38 -13.47
N HIS A 28 -8.66 14.52 -14.09
CA HIS A 28 -8.94 13.90 -15.40
C HIS A 28 -9.49 12.48 -15.30
N ALA A 29 -9.58 11.93 -14.09
CA ALA A 29 -9.99 10.57 -13.84
C ALA A 29 -11.51 10.39 -13.93
N SER A 30 -11.94 9.29 -14.57
CA SER A 30 -13.33 8.82 -14.56
C SER A 30 -13.83 8.58 -13.14
N THR A 31 -15.13 8.76 -12.89
CA THR A 31 -15.78 8.52 -11.59
C THR A 31 -15.49 7.12 -11.04
N VAL A 32 -15.41 6.11 -11.91
CA VAL A 32 -15.06 4.73 -11.51
C VAL A 32 -13.62 4.67 -11.00
N PHE A 33 -12.69 5.34 -11.69
CA PHE A 33 -11.28 5.40 -11.28
C PHE A 33 -11.11 6.16 -9.96
N LYS A 34 -11.89 7.23 -9.77
CA LYS A 34 -11.94 7.99 -8.51
C LYS A 34 -12.39 7.15 -7.33
N LEU A 35 -13.20 6.11 -7.54
CA LEU A 35 -13.70 5.24 -6.49
C LEU A 35 -12.82 4.00 -6.28
N LEU A 36 -12.42 3.33 -7.35
CA LEU A 36 -11.67 2.07 -7.29
C LEU A 36 -10.24 2.25 -6.77
N VAL A 37 -9.55 3.33 -7.16
CA VAL A 37 -8.16 3.54 -6.73
C VAL A 37 -8.03 3.75 -5.22
N PRO A 38 -8.81 4.64 -4.56
CA PRO A 38 -8.74 4.75 -3.11
C PRO A 38 -9.18 3.47 -2.40
N LEU A 39 -10.14 2.71 -2.96
CA LEU A 39 -10.53 1.40 -2.41
C LEU A 39 -9.35 0.40 -2.46
N ALA A 40 -8.64 0.34 -3.60
CA ALA A 40 -7.47 -0.50 -3.77
C ALA A 40 -6.31 -0.09 -2.85
N LEU A 41 -6.08 1.22 -2.68
CA LEU A 41 -5.07 1.75 -1.75
C LEU A 41 -5.39 1.38 -0.30
N LEU A 42 -6.66 1.48 0.12
CA LEU A 42 -7.10 1.06 1.46
C LEU A 42 -6.90 -0.45 1.67
N PHE A 43 -7.23 -1.25 0.67
CA PHE A 43 -7.03 -2.70 0.74
C PHE A 43 -5.55 -3.06 0.86
N LEU A 44 -4.69 -2.45 0.03
CA LEU A 44 -3.23 -2.62 0.11
C LEU A 44 -2.68 -2.19 1.47
N LEU A 45 -3.13 -1.07 2.00
CA LEU A 45 -2.72 -0.61 3.34
C LEU A 45 -3.11 -1.63 4.42
N GLY A 46 -4.32 -2.20 4.35
CA GLY A 46 -4.76 -3.26 5.25
C GLY A 46 -3.89 -4.51 5.16
N LEU A 47 -3.51 -4.94 3.95
CA LEU A 47 -2.59 -6.06 3.74
C LEU A 47 -1.21 -5.78 4.31
N VAL A 48 -0.67 -4.57 4.08
CA VAL A 48 0.61 -4.15 4.65
C VAL A 48 0.53 -4.17 6.18
N ILE A 49 -0.50 -3.60 6.78
CA ILE A 49 -0.66 -3.58 8.25
C ILE A 49 -0.71 -5.01 8.81
N ARG A 50 -1.52 -5.88 8.20
CA ARG A 50 -1.62 -7.30 8.61
C ARG A 50 -0.27 -8.00 8.52
N ASP A 51 0.48 -7.75 7.46
CA ASP A 51 1.83 -8.26 7.28
C ASP A 51 2.80 -7.72 8.35
N VAL A 52 2.69 -6.44 8.76
CA VAL A 52 3.49 -5.88 9.89
C VAL A 52 3.20 -6.69 11.15
N LEU A 53 1.91 -6.87 11.43
CA LEU A 53 1.46 -7.44 12.70
C LEU A 53 1.85 -8.90 12.79
N LYS A 54 1.72 -9.65 11.69
CA LYS A 54 2.14 -11.06 11.60
C LYS A 54 3.66 -11.21 11.78
N ASP A 55 4.45 -10.34 11.17
CA ASP A 55 5.91 -10.33 11.32
C ASP A 55 6.33 -10.02 12.78
N ARG A 56 5.60 -9.09 13.43
CA ARG A 56 5.82 -8.77 14.85
C ARG A 56 5.41 -9.90 15.80
N ASP A 57 4.30 -10.59 15.55
CA ASP A 57 3.87 -11.72 16.38
C ASP A 57 4.75 -12.96 16.20
N SER A 58 5.35 -13.13 15.01
CA SER A 58 6.33 -14.20 14.75
C SER A 58 7.68 -13.95 15.44
N GLY A 59 7.90 -12.75 15.98
CA GLY A 59 9.10 -12.33 16.71
C GLY A 59 8.92 -12.22 18.23
N LYS A 60 7.82 -12.73 18.81
CA LYS A 60 7.74 -12.96 20.26
C LYS A 60 8.66 -14.13 20.63
N PRO A 61 9.51 -14.02 21.68
CA PRO A 61 10.18 -15.18 22.25
C PRO A 61 9.18 -16.22 22.76
#